data_AF-A0A3M2DFI8-F1
#
_entry.id   AF-A0A3M2DFI8-F1
#
_cell.length_a   1.000
_cell.length_b   1.000
_cell.length_c   1.000
_cell.angle_alpha   90.00
_cell.angle_beta   90.00
_cell.angle_gamma   90.00
#
_symmetry.space_group_name_H-M   'P 1'
#
loop_
_entity.id
_entity.type
_entity.pdbx_description
1 polymer ?
#
loop_
_entity_poly.entity_id
_entity_poly.type
_entity_poly.pdbx_seq_one_letter_code
_entity_poly.pdbx_strand_id
1 'polypeptide(L)'
;MDSRTATQDGEWKAICRDCYYTFPVHTNMEFYVNTQPDVPYRLKAIACPKCERYGVTLDFRINMSVRESIYFVTCTHCRHQFPERSSLEAFE
;
A
#
# COMPACT_ATOMS: atom_id res chain seq x y z
N MET A 1 4.02 -20.45 -6.09
CA MET A 1 3.14 -19.30 -6.33
C MET A 1 1.74 -19.84 -6.54
N ASP A 2 0.76 -19.36 -5.77
CA ASP A 2 -0.62 -19.86 -5.79
C ASP A 2 -1.38 -19.21 -6.96
N SER A 3 -1.95 -20.03 -7.85
CA SER A 3 -2.65 -19.61 -9.07
C SER A 3 -4.00 -18.93 -8.83
N ARG A 4 -4.39 -18.70 -7.57
CA ARG A 4 -5.68 -18.10 -7.19
C ARG A 4 -5.62 -16.57 -6.99
N THR A 5 -4.45 -15.94 -7.07
CA THR A 5 -4.28 -14.49 -6.79
C THR A 5 -3.93 -13.64 -8.01
N ALA A 6 -3.61 -14.23 -9.15
CA ALA A 6 -3.39 -13.53 -10.41
C ALA A 6 -4.60 -13.73 -11.33
N THR A 7 -5.27 -12.64 -11.70
CA THR A 7 -6.28 -12.70 -12.78
C THR A 7 -5.59 -12.65 -14.14
N GLN A 8 -6.25 -13.13 -15.20
CA GLN A 8 -5.72 -13.17 -16.58
C GLN A 8 -5.28 -11.78 -17.10
N ASP A 9 -5.76 -10.70 -16.48
CA ASP A 9 -5.43 -9.31 -16.83
C ASP A 9 -4.21 -8.74 -16.07
N GLY A 10 -3.52 -9.53 -15.24
CA GLY A 10 -2.38 -9.08 -14.45
C GLY A 10 -2.75 -8.31 -13.17
N GLU A 11 -4.04 -8.15 -12.89
CA GLU A 11 -4.56 -7.58 -11.65
C GLU A 11 -4.46 -8.61 -10.52
N TRP A 12 -3.81 -8.20 -9.42
CA TRP A 12 -3.67 -9.03 -8.23
C TRP A 12 -4.87 -8.83 -7.31
N LYS A 13 -5.34 -9.91 -6.69
CA LYS A 13 -6.42 -9.85 -5.69
C LYS A 13 -5.97 -10.50 -4.39
N ALA A 14 -6.45 -9.97 -3.28
CA ALA A 14 -6.30 -10.58 -1.97
C ALA A 14 -7.68 -10.85 -1.36
N ILE A 15 -7.73 -11.84 -0.46
CA ILE A 15 -8.93 -12.23 0.25
C ILE A 15 -8.71 -12.11 1.76
N CYS A 16 -9.63 -11.44 2.45
CA CYS A 16 -9.67 -11.44 3.90
C CYS A 16 -10.02 -12.84 4.39
N ARG A 17 -9.23 -13.42 5.31
CA ARG A 17 -9.49 -14.78 5.82
C ARG A 17 -10.65 -14.84 6.79
N ASP A 18 -11.04 -13.71 7.39
CA ASP A 18 -12.09 -13.66 8.40
C ASP A 18 -13.47 -13.46 7.77
N CYS A 19 -13.58 -12.55 6.79
CA CYS A 19 -14.87 -12.21 6.15
C CYS A 19 -14.97 -12.62 4.68
N TYR A 20 -13.94 -13.23 4.10
CA TYR A 20 -13.87 -13.66 2.70
C TYR A 20 -14.06 -12.55 1.65
N TYR A 21 -14.03 -11.29 2.07
CA TYR A 21 -14.05 -10.14 1.16
C TYR A 21 -12.80 -10.14 0.28
N THR A 22 -13.00 -9.99 -1.03
CA THR A 22 -11.92 -9.94 -2.03
C THR A 22 -11.72 -8.50 -2.48
N PHE A 23 -10.46 -8.05 -2.51
CA PHE A 23 -10.10 -6.68 -2.86
C PHE A 23 -8.89 -6.62 -3.80
N PRO A 24 -8.80 -5.57 -4.63
CA PRO A 24 -7.69 -5.40 -5.55
C PRO A 24 -6.39 -5.07 -4.81
N VAL A 25 -5.29 -5.59 -5.33
CA VAL A 25 -3.93 -5.35 -4.85
C VAL A 25 -3.13 -4.73 -5.99
N HIS A 26 -2.60 -3.54 -5.75
CA HIS A 26 -1.76 -2.85 -6.70
C HIS A 26 -0.29 -3.05 -6.31
N THR A 27 0.49 -3.64 -7.21
CA THR A 27 1.89 -4.02 -6.98
C THR A 27 2.89 -3.19 -7.80
N ASN A 28 2.45 -2.49 -8.85
CA ASN A 28 3.30 -1.56 -9.61
C ASN A 28 3.44 -0.21 -8.88
N MET A 29 4.24 -0.19 -7.82
CA MET A 29 4.42 1.00 -6.99
C MET A 29 5.37 2.03 -7.61
N GLU A 30 6.29 1.63 -8.49
CA GLU A 30 7.17 2.57 -9.20
C GLU A 30 6.35 3.54 -10.06
N PHE A 31 5.45 3.02 -10.91
CA PHE A 31 4.57 3.87 -11.71
C PHE A 31 3.69 4.77 -10.82
N TYR A 32 3.15 4.23 -9.73
CA TYR A 32 2.27 4.99 -8.84
C TYR A 32 2.99 6.15 -8.15
N VAL A 33 4.17 5.89 -7.57
CA VAL A 33 4.97 6.91 -6.87
C VAL A 33 5.41 8.00 -7.86
N ASN A 34 5.70 7.66 -9.11
CA ASN A 34 6.09 8.62 -10.14
C ASN A 34 4.92 9.45 -10.68
N THR A 35 3.70 8.91 -10.69
CA THR A 35 2.51 9.60 -11.22
C THR A 35 1.73 10.39 -10.18
N GLN A 36 1.93 10.09 -8.88
CA GLN A 36 1.29 10.80 -7.77
C GLN A 36 2.30 11.65 -7.01
N PRO A 37 2.36 12.98 -7.26
CA PRO A 37 3.43 13.83 -6.76
C PRO A 37 3.44 13.98 -5.22
N ASP A 38 2.31 13.78 -4.55
CA ASP A 38 2.16 13.87 -3.09
C ASP A 38 2.66 12.62 -2.37
N VAL A 39 2.54 11.45 -3.00
CA VAL A 39 2.89 10.15 -2.40
C VAL A 39 4.35 10.11 -1.90
N PRO A 40 5.38 10.50 -2.68
CA PRO A 40 6.76 10.52 -2.19
C PRO A 40 6.95 11.34 -0.89
N TYR A 41 6.26 12.47 -0.75
CA TYR A 41 6.33 13.31 0.44
C TYR A 41 5.66 12.63 1.63
N ARG A 42 4.48 12.02 1.40
CA ARG A 42 3.78 11.24 2.44
C ARG A 42 4.64 10.08 2.94
N LEU A 43 5.26 9.32 2.05
CA LEU A 43 6.14 8.19 2.42
C LEU A 43 7.34 8.62 3.28
N LYS A 44 7.87 9.84 3.07
CA LYS A 44 8.93 10.40 3.92
C LYS A 44 8.41 10.83 5.30
N ALA A 45 7.13 11.19 5.43
CA ALA A 45 6.51 11.66 6.66
C ALA A 45 5.94 10.54 7.56
N ILE A 46 5.84 9.30 7.07
CA ILE A 46 5.39 8.16 7.87
C ILE A 46 6.47 7.78 8.89
N ALA A 47 6.08 7.72 10.17
CA ALA A 47 6.92 7.25 11.26
C ALA A 47 6.81 5.73 11.43
N CYS A 48 7.95 5.05 11.62
CA CYS A 48 7.93 3.63 11.90
C CYS A 48 7.46 3.35 13.35
N PRO A 49 6.46 2.49 13.58
CA PRO A 49 5.98 2.18 14.94
C PRO A 49 7.00 1.40 15.78
N LYS A 50 8.06 0.86 15.16
CA LYS A 50 9.08 0.06 15.85
C LYS A 50 10.30 0.86 16.27
N CYS A 51 10.78 1.77 15.41
CA CYS A 51 12.01 2.52 15.66
C CYS A 51 11.82 4.04 15.67
N GLU A 52 10.58 4.51 15.48
CA GLU A 52 10.15 5.91 15.54
C GLU A 52 10.83 6.85 14.52
N ARG A 53 11.65 6.31 13.63
CA ARG A 53 12.27 7.06 12.54
C ARG A 53 11.29 7.24 11.37
N TYR A 54 11.41 8.39 10.73
CA TYR A 54 10.64 8.75 9.54
C TYR A 54 11.21 8.13 8.27
N GLY A 55 10.32 7.76 7.35
CA GLY A 55 10.64 7.30 6.02
C GLY A 55 10.38 5.81 5.81
N VAL A 56 9.61 5.52 4.77
CA VAL A 56 9.25 4.16 4.36
C VAL A 56 9.31 3.99 2.84
N THR A 57 9.45 2.75 2.38
CA THR A 57 9.22 2.35 0.98
C THR A 57 7.83 1.74 0.87
N LEU A 58 7.12 2.04 -0.21
CA LEU A 58 5.80 1.46 -0.50
C LEU A 58 5.99 0.15 -1.28
N ASP A 59 5.59 -0.97 -0.69
CA ASP A 59 5.76 -2.29 -1.29
C ASP A 59 4.57 -2.64 -2.18
N PHE A 60 3.36 -2.43 -1.67
CA PHE A 60 2.11 -2.53 -2.43
C PHE A 60 1.01 -1.75 -1.72
N ARG A 61 -0.11 -1.53 -2.40
CA ARG A 61 -1.31 -0.95 -1.78
C ARG A 61 -2.56 -1.75 -2.10
N ILE A 62 -3.56 -1.59 -1.26
CA ILE A 62 -4.91 -2.09 -1.51
C ILE A 62 -5.89 -0.93 -1.37
N ASN A 63 -6.95 -0.95 -2.16
CA ASN A 63 -8.04 0.01 -2.05
C ASN A 63 -9.20 -0.69 -1.34
N MET A 64 -9.55 -0.21 -0.15
CA MET A 64 -10.70 -0.70 0.62
C MET A 64 -11.99 -0.02 0.16
N SER A 65 -11.89 1.20 -0.36
CA SER A 65 -12.98 1.94 -1.00
C SER A 65 -12.41 2.94 -2.01
N VAL A 66 -13.27 3.76 -2.62
CA VAL A 66 -12.85 4.90 -3.45
C VAL A 66 -12.01 5.95 -2.69
N ARG A 67 -12.14 6.02 -1.36
CA ARG A 67 -11.49 7.05 -0.53
C ARG A 67 -10.48 6.50 0.47
N GLU A 68 -10.45 5.19 0.63
CA GLU A 68 -9.61 4.53 1.62
C GLU A 68 -8.68 3.53 0.94
N SER A 69 -7.39 3.74 1.18
CA SER A 69 -6.34 2.82 0.77
C SER A 69 -5.50 2.42 1.98
N ILE A 70 -4.97 1.20 1.95
CA ILE A 70 -4.00 0.73 2.93
C ILE A 70 -2.69 0.51 2.20
N TYR A 71 -1.65 1.17 2.68
CA TYR A 71 -0.29 1.05 2.18
C TYR A 71 0.44 0.00 3.00
N PHE A 72 1.05 -0.96 2.33
CA PHE A 72 1.96 -1.90 2.97
C PHE A 72 3.37 -1.39 2.72
N VAL A 73 4.02 -0.99 3.81
CA VAL A 73 5.27 -0.25 3.75
C VAL A 73 6.37 -0.93 4.54
N THR A 74 7.60 -0.72 4.09
CA THR A 74 8.81 -1.17 4.79
C THR A 74 9.60 0.04 5.29
N CYS A 75 9.92 0.07 6.58
CA CYS A 75 10.79 1.11 7.14
C CYS A 75 12.19 1.08 6.48
N THR A 76 12.69 2.24 6.06
CA THR A 76 14.03 2.36 5.45
C THR A 76 15.16 2.16 6.46
N HIS A 77 14.91 2.36 7.76
CA HIS A 77 15.93 2.27 8.81
C HIS A 77 16.03 0.90 9.46
N CYS A 78 14.89 0.33 9.89
CA CYS A 78 14.86 -0.93 10.64
C CYS A 78 14.26 -2.12 9.87
N ARG A 79 13.84 -1.90 8.61
CA ARG A 79 13.23 -2.91 7.73
C ARG A 79 11.95 -3.55 8.27
N HIS A 80 11.34 -2.96 9.29
CA HIS A 80 10.06 -3.41 9.80
C HIS A 80 8.95 -3.10 8.79
N GLN A 81 8.15 -4.12 8.50
CA GLN A 81 7.00 -4.04 7.61
C GLN A 81 5.73 -3.79 8.42
N PHE A 82 4.90 -2.86 7.98
CA PHE A 82 3.64 -2.55 8.65
C PHE A 82 2.63 -1.95 7.67
N PRO A 83 1.32 -2.11 7.95
CA PRO A 83 0.28 -1.42 7.21
C PRO A 83 0.11 0.02 7.72
N GLU A 84 -0.08 0.97 6.80
CA GLU A 84 -0.38 2.36 7.07
C GLU A 84 -1.69 2.74 6.37
N ARG A 85 -2.62 3.37 7.10
CA ARG A 85 -3.87 3.86 6.49
C ARG A 85 -3.59 5.15 5.72
N SER A 86 -4.02 5.20 4.47
CA SER A 86 -3.91 6.38 3.63
C SER A 86 -5.29 6.80 3.16
N SER A 87 -5.80 7.89 3.75
CA SER A 87 -6.92 8.64 3.20
C SER A 87 -6.43 9.47 2.02
N LEU A 88 -7.15 9.39 0.91
CA LEU A 88 -7.07 10.38 -0.15
C LEU A 88 -7.92 11.58 0.30
N GLU A 89 -7.34 12.49 1.08
CA GLU A 89 -7.99 13.79 1.40
C GLU A 89 -7.72 14.85 0.33
N ALA A 90 -7.36 14.46 -0.89
CA ALA A 90 -7.14 15.38 -2.00
C ALA A 90 -8.20 15.17 -3.08
N PHE A 91 -8.63 16.29 -3.68
CA PHE A 91 -9.61 16.48 -4.77
C PHE A 91 -11.06 16.76 -4.34
N GLU A 92 -11.30 17.97 -3.82
CA GLU A 92 -12.44 18.81 -4.20
C GLU A 92 -11.94 19.95 -5.11
#